data_AF-A0A1I2TWU2-F1
#
_entry.id   AF-A0A1I2TWU2-F1
#
_cell.length_a   1.000
_cell.length_b   1.000
_cell.length_c   1.000
_cell.angle_alpha   90.00
_cell.angle_beta   90.00
_cell.angle_gamma   90.00
#
_symmetry.space_group_name_H-M   'P 1'
#
loop_
_entity.id
_entity.type
_entity.pdbx_description
1 polymer ?
#
loop_
_entity_poly.entity_id
_entity_poly.type
_entity_poly.pdbx_seq_one_letter_code
_entity_poly.pdbx_strand_id
1 'polypeptide(L)' 'SMGWTCVAYLKDIIHNMPLPGFLWLLFGGIIYTVGGVIYALKLPIFNSKHKYFGSHEIFHLFVMAGSLCHAILMYQYIA' A
#
# COMPACT_ATOMS: atom_id res chain seq x y z
N SER A 1 1.31 3.45 -14.68
CA SER A 1 1.19 3.34 -13.21
C SER A 1 0.55 1.98 -12.89
N MET A 2 1.22 1.17 -12.07
CA MET A 2 0.76 -0.17 -11.66
C MET A 2 -0.04 -0.06 -10.35
N GLY A 3 -1.07 0.78 -10.30
CA GLY A 3 -1.84 1.02 -9.08
C GLY A 3 -2.82 -0.13 -8.85
N TRP A 4 -4.07 0.08 -9.26
CA TRP A 4 -5.16 -0.87 -9.05
C TRP A 4 -5.24 -1.94 -10.15
N THR A 5 -4.17 -2.10 -10.94
CA THR A 5 -4.13 -3.06 -12.05
C THR A 5 -4.38 -4.50 -11.57
N CYS A 6 -4.00 -4.83 -10.33
CA CYS A 6 -4.29 -6.13 -9.71
C CYS A 6 -5.79 -6.45 -9.62
N VAL A 7 -6.67 -5.44 -9.55
CA VAL A 7 -8.14 -5.63 -9.49
C VAL A 7 -8.67 -6.22 -10.80
N ALA A 8 -8.06 -5.89 -11.94
CA ALA A 8 -8.45 -6.47 -13.23
C ALA A 8 -8.19 -7.99 -13.29
N TYR A 9 -7.19 -8.47 -12.54
CA TYR A 9 -6.78 -9.87 -12.48
C TYR A 9 -7.19 -10.57 -11.17
N LEU A 10 -8.12 -9.98 -10.41
CA LEU A 10 -8.47 -10.46 -9.07
C LEU A 10 -8.97 -11.92 -9.08
N LYS A 11 -9.74 -12.30 -10.12
CA LYS A 11 -10.22 -13.67 -10.31
C LYS A 11 -9.08 -14.68 -10.45
N ASP A 12 -8.08 -14.34 -11.25
CA ASP A 12 -6.92 -15.20 -11.48
C ASP A 12 -6.05 -15.29 -10.23
N ILE A 13 -5.90 -14.17 -9.51
CA ILE A 13 -5.15 -14.12 -8.24
C ILE A 13 -5.81 -15.03 -7.20
N ILE A 14 -7.13 -14.93 -7.00
CA ILE A 14 -7.84 -15.73 -5.98
C ILE A 14 -7.80 -17.23 -6.30
N HIS A 15 -7.85 -17.63 -7.58
CA HIS A 15 -7.80 -19.04 -7.96
C HIS A 15 -6.39 -19.64 -7.90
N ASN A 16 -5.35 -18.86 -8.23
CA ASN A 16 -4.00 -19.37 -8.38
C ASN A 16 -3.09 -19.07 -7.17
N MET A 17 -3.55 -18.30 -6.19
CA MET A 17 -2.73 -17.89 -5.03
C MET A 17 -3.29 -18.47 -3.72
N PRO A 18 -2.44 -18.97 -2.81
CA PRO A 18 -2.86 -19.36 -1.47
C PRO A 18 -3.42 -18.15 -0.70
N LEU A 19 -4.45 -18.38 0.12
CA LEU A 19 -5.15 -17.35 0.89
C LEU A 19 -4.23 -16.40 1.68
N PRO A 20 -3.17 -16.87 2.36
CA PRO A 20 -2.24 -15.96 3.06
C PRO A 20 -1.51 -14.99 2.12
N GLY A 21 -1.14 -15.41 0.92
CA GLY A 21 -0.54 -14.52 -0.08
C GLY A 21 -1.52 -13.43 -0.52
N PHE A 22 -2.76 -13.80 -0.80
CA PHE A 22 -3.81 -12.83 -1.11
C PHE A 22 -4.02 -11.81 0.02
N LEU A 23 -3.95 -12.23 1.29
CA LEU A 23 -4.06 -11.31 2.43
C LEU A 23 -2.91 -10.30 2.46
N TRP A 24 -1.67 -10.71 2.21
CA TRP A 24 -0.54 -9.78 2.10
C TRP A 24 -0.73 -8.75 0.99
N LEU A 25 -1.25 -9.18 -0.17
CA LEU A 25 -1.59 -8.28 -1.28
C LEU A 25 -2.68 -7.28 -0.87
N LEU A 26 -3.75 -7.76 -0.23
CA LEU A 26 -4.88 -6.95 0.20
C LEU A 26 -4.47 -5.92 1.25
N PHE A 27 -3.78 -6.35 2.31
CA PHE A 27 -3.29 -5.45 3.35
C PHE A 27 -2.30 -4.43 2.80
N GLY A 28 -1.36 -4.86 1.94
CA GLY A 28 -0.42 -3.95 1.28
C GLY A 28 -1.14 -2.89 0.44
N GLY A 29 -2.17 -3.29 -0.32
CA GLY A 29 -3.00 -2.37 -1.11
C GLY A 29 -3.81 -1.37 -0.27
N ILE A 30 -4.36 -1.82 0.86
CA ILE A 30 -5.09 -0.94 1.80
C ILE A 30 -4.13 0.10 2.39
N ILE A 31 -2.97 -0.33 2.89
CA ILE A 31 -1.94 0.57 3.46
C ILE A 31 -1.52 1.62 2.44
N TYR A 32 -1.28 1.19 1.20
CA TYR A 32 -0.90 2.09 0.10
C TYR A 32 -1.99 3.12 -0.21
N THR A 33 -3.26 2.68 -0.24
CA THR A 33 -4.41 3.53 -0.51
C THR A 33 -4.62 4.55 0.62
N VAL A 34 -4.52 4.11 1.87
CA VAL A 34 -4.61 4.99 3.05
C VAL A 34 -3.52 6.06 3.01
N GLY A 35 -2.27 5.68 2.70
CA GLY A 35 -1.19 6.64 2.49
C GLY A 35 -1.53 7.68 1.42
N GLY A 36 -2.04 7.23 0.28
CA GLY A 36 -2.45 8.12 -0.81
C GLY A 36 -3.58 9.09 -0.42
N VAL A 37 -4.55 8.62 0.37
CA VAL A 37 -5.64 9.45 0.91
C VAL A 37 -5.10 10.48 1.90
N ILE A 38 -4.21 10.10 2.81
CA ILE A 38 -3.55 11.01 3.76
C ILE A 38 -2.78 12.10 3.00
N TYR A 39 -2.09 11.72 1.93
CA TYR A 39 -1.39 12.66 1.06
C TYR A 39 -2.37 13.62 0.35
N ALA A 40 -3.46 13.09 -0.21
CA ALA A 40 -4.47 13.88 -0.92
C ALA A 40 -5.19 14.89 -0.02
N LEU A 41 -5.48 14.50 1.23
CA LEU A 41 -6.11 15.37 2.23
C LEU A 41 -5.18 16.49 2.74
N LYS A 42 -3.87 16.44 2.42
CA LYS A 42 -2.85 17.43 2.78
C LYS A 42 -3.04 18.01 4.19
N LEU A 43 -3.22 17.13 5.19
CA LEU A 43 -3.61 17.43 6.57
C LEU A 43 -3.05 18.79 7.07
N PRO A 44 -3.82 19.89 6.97
CA PRO A 44 -3.28 21.24 7.10
C PRO A 44 -2.84 21.56 8.54
N ILE A 45 -3.53 20.98 9.52
CA ILE A 45 -3.22 21.12 10.95
C ILE A 45 -1.90 20.39 11.28
N PHE A 46 -1.68 19.21 10.70
CA PHE A 46 -0.45 18.43 10.91
C PHE A 46 0.74 19.11 10.22
N ASN A 47 0.56 19.53 8.97
CA ASN A 47 1.57 20.25 8.20
C ASN A 47 1.95 21.60 8.81
N SER A 48 0.99 22.31 9.42
CA SER A 48 1.27 23.58 10.11
C SER A 48 2.01 23.39 11.43
N LYS A 49 1.88 22.22 12.07
CA LYS A 49 2.50 21.93 13.38
C LYS A 49 3.90 21.34 13.25
N HIS A 50 4.21 20.71 12.11
CA HIS A 50 5.49 20.07 11.84
C HIS A 50 6.16 20.70 10.61
N LYS A 51 7.11 21.63 10.86
CA LYS A 51 7.80 22.40 9.80
C LYS A 51 8.67 21.56 8.86
N TYR A 52 9.16 20.42 9.34
CA TYR A 52 10.04 19.51 8.59
C TYR A 52 9.41 18.15 8.30
N PHE A 53 8.29 17.79 8.94
CA PHE A 53 7.68 16.46 8.84
C PHE A 53 6.19 16.54 8.49
N GLY A 54 5.83 16.45 7.22
CA GLY A 54 4.47 16.67 6.72
C GLY A 54 3.75 15.42 6.23
N SER A 55 2.60 15.63 5.59
CA SER A 55 1.78 14.60 4.97
C SER A 55 2.51 13.83 3.85
N HIS A 56 3.58 14.40 3.30
CA HIS A 56 4.42 13.74 2.30
C HIS A 56 5.31 12.64 2.89
N GLU A 57 5.94 12.86 4.05
CA GLU A 57 6.76 11.82 4.68
C GLU A 57 5.91 10.72 5.29
N ILE A 58 4.74 11.07 5.83
CA ILE A 58 3.75 10.06 6.23
C ILE A 58 3.39 9.19 5.02
N PHE A 59 3.10 9.80 3.86
CA PHE A 59 2.86 9.05 2.64
C PHE A 59 4.00 8.08 2.31
N HIS A 60 5.26 8.51 2.41
CA HIS A 60 6.41 7.63 2.21
C HIS A 60 6.43 6.47 3.21
N LEU A 61 6.11 6.69 4.49
CA LEU A 61 6.01 5.60 5.47
C LEU A 61 4.96 4.56 5.08
N PHE A 62 3.77 5.01 4.64
CA PHE A 62 2.73 4.10 4.15
C PHE A 62 3.14 3.38 2.86
N VAL A 63 3.80 4.06 1.93
CA VAL A 63 4.32 3.46 0.69
C VAL A 63 5.38 2.41 1.00
N MET A 64 6.29 2.66 1.93
CA MET A 64 7.31 1.70 2.36
C MET A 64 6.67 0.48 3.03
N ALA A 65 5.70 0.68 3.92
CA ALA A 65 4.97 -0.41 4.56
C ALA A 65 4.19 -1.27 3.55
N GLY A 66 3.48 -0.65 2.61
CA GLY A 66 2.78 -1.36 1.53
C GLY A 66 3.74 -2.14 0.63
N SER A 67 4.89 -1.53 0.29
CA SER A 67 5.95 -2.18 -0.49
C SER A 67 6.57 -3.37 0.24
N LEU A 68 6.72 -3.30 1.57
CA LEU A 68 7.19 -4.40 2.39
C LEU A 68 6.21 -5.59 2.36
N CYS A 69 4.90 -5.34 2.51
CA CYS A 69 3.89 -6.38 2.35
C CYS A 69 3.96 -7.05 0.98
N HIS A 70 4.13 -6.24 -0.09
CA HIS A 70 4.29 -6.77 -1.44
C HIS A 70 5.59 -7.57 -1.60
N ALA A 71 6.69 -7.14 -0.99
CA ALA A 71 7.94 -7.88 -0.99
C ALA A 71 7.77 -9.25 -0.30
N ILE A 72 7.15 -9.28 0.89
CA ILE A 72 6.85 -10.53 1.61
C ILE A 72 5.98 -11.45 0.74
N LEU A 73 4.94 -10.92 0.09
CA LEU A 73 4.13 -11.68 -0.86
C LEU A 73 4.99 -12.34 -1.94
N MET A 74 5.86 -11.56 -2.60
CA MET A 74 6.70 -12.06 -3.69
C MET A 74 7.66 -13.14 -3.21
N TYR A 75 8.37 -12.91 -2.09
CA TYR A 75 9.39 -13.82 -1.59
C TYR A 75 8.85 -15.11 -0.97
N GLN A 76 7.64 -15.10 -0.41
CA GLN A 76 7.10 -16.25 0.33
C GLN A 76 6.07 -17.06 -0.46
N TYR A 77 5.43 -16.48 -1.47
CA TYR A 77 4.28 -17.10 -2.14
C TYR A 77 4.39 -17.17 -3.67
N ILE A 78 5.37 -16.50 -4.27
CA ILE A 78 5.52 -16.43 -5.74
C ILE A 78 6.90 -16.91 -6.21
N ALA A 79 7.98 -16.53 -5.51
CA ALA A 79 9.34 -16.99 -5.78
C ALA A 79 9.54 -18.46 -5.37
#